data_AF-A0A7C2Q5N1-F1
#
_entry.id   AF-A0A7C2Q5N1-F1
#
_cell.length_a   1.000
_cell.length_b   1.000
_cell.length_c   1.000
_cell.angle_alpha   90.00
_cell.angle_beta   90.00
_cell.angle_gamma   90.00
#
_symmetry.space_group_name_H-M   'P 1'
#
loop_
_entity.id
_entity.type
_entity.pdbx_description
1 polymer ?
#
loop_
_entity_poly.entity_id
_entity_poly.type
_entity_poly.pdbx_seq_one_letter_code
_entity_poly.pdbx_strand_id
1 'polypeptide(L)'
;LGTDEAIRAIRFMAESFTIYGMPLTTSSFYESFRSGELPIGISNFETYLKLLTAAPEIDGLWDIALYPATVLPDGRQLRYATGSAQAAMMFANTDKATEGWTFLKWWMSTETQVMFQQELIMNYGLEYLWNPANLEAFRFTPIPSAHRDIILQQWQWLQEPVKLPGSYMQERELSNVWNRIVFDGANPRAAIDNAVTVINREIVRKMTEFGYIRNGERVRTFTIPTIDLVKEWMDNAQ
;
A
#
# COMPACT_ATOMS: atom_id res chain seq x y z
N LEU A 1 -15.26 6.50 7.68
CA LEU A 1 -15.56 7.35 6.52
C LEU A 1 -16.42 8.57 6.86
N GLY A 2 -17.43 8.45 7.72
CA GLY A 2 -18.30 9.61 8.07
C GLY A 2 -17.78 10.55 9.18
N THR A 3 -16.52 10.43 9.61
CA THR A 3 -15.96 11.34 10.63
C THR A 3 -15.55 12.68 10.02
N ASP A 4 -15.52 13.74 10.81
CA ASP A 4 -15.09 15.06 10.31
C ASP A 4 -13.64 15.03 9.80
N GLU A 5 -12.76 14.23 10.40
CA GLU A 5 -11.39 13.99 9.94
C GLU A 5 -11.37 13.40 8.52
N ALA A 6 -12.19 12.38 8.28
CA ALA A 6 -12.27 11.73 6.98
C ALA A 6 -12.86 12.66 5.91
N ILE A 7 -13.87 13.45 6.27
CA ILE A 7 -14.46 14.46 5.38
C ILE A 7 -13.42 15.53 5.03
N ARG A 8 -12.63 16.02 6.00
CA ARG A 8 -11.54 16.96 5.75
C ARG A 8 -10.47 16.37 4.85
N ALA A 9 -10.07 15.12 5.07
CA ALA A 9 -9.07 14.44 4.26
C ALA A 9 -9.53 14.23 2.80
N ILE A 10 -10.77 13.77 2.59
CA ILE A 10 -11.34 13.58 1.25
C ILE A 10 -11.47 14.92 0.52
N ARG A 11 -11.90 15.97 1.23
CA ARG A 11 -11.94 17.33 0.70
C ARG A 11 -10.56 17.80 0.26
N PHE A 12 -9.56 17.70 1.14
CA PHE A 12 -8.19 18.07 0.82
C PHE A 12 -7.69 17.35 -0.44
N MET A 13 -7.91 16.03 -0.52
CA MET A 13 -7.55 15.24 -1.69
C MET A 13 -8.24 15.73 -2.98
N ALA A 14 -9.54 16.06 -2.93
CA ALA A 14 -10.27 16.53 -4.10
C ALA A 14 -9.89 17.96 -4.51
N GLU A 15 -9.73 18.87 -3.54
CA GLU A 15 -9.37 20.27 -3.76
C GLU A 15 -7.99 20.42 -4.40
N SER A 16 -7.06 19.48 -4.17
CA SER A 16 -5.78 19.43 -4.88
C SER A 16 -5.95 19.43 -6.41
N PHE A 17 -7.00 18.79 -6.91
CA PHE A 17 -7.31 18.73 -8.35
C PHE A 17 -8.28 19.82 -8.80
N THR A 18 -9.27 20.17 -7.98
CA THR A 18 -10.33 21.12 -8.38
C THR A 18 -10.01 22.58 -8.11
N ILE A 19 -9.17 22.87 -7.11
CA ILE A 19 -8.82 24.24 -6.69
C ILE A 19 -7.34 24.53 -6.97
N TYR A 20 -6.45 23.63 -6.56
CA TYR A 20 -5.00 23.88 -6.61
C TYR A 20 -4.33 23.45 -7.91
N GLY A 21 -5.10 22.97 -8.88
CA GLY A 21 -4.65 22.76 -10.25
C GLY A 21 -3.67 21.61 -10.46
N MET A 22 -3.64 20.61 -9.58
CA MET A 22 -2.89 19.38 -9.88
C MET A 22 -3.46 18.72 -11.15
N PRO A 23 -2.61 18.21 -12.06
CA PRO A 23 -3.06 17.45 -13.21
C PRO A 23 -3.93 16.26 -12.81
N LEU A 24 -5.07 16.08 -13.46
CA LEU A 24 -5.98 14.94 -13.21
C LEU A 24 -5.34 13.60 -13.61
N THR A 25 -4.47 13.64 -14.62
CA THR A 25 -3.77 12.47 -15.15
C THR A 25 -2.37 12.86 -15.55
N THR A 26 -1.40 12.02 -15.21
CA THR A 26 -0.03 12.10 -15.73
C THR A 26 0.25 10.81 -16.49
N SER A 27 0.33 10.88 -17.82
CA SER A 27 0.47 9.68 -18.68
C SER A 27 1.74 8.89 -18.36
N SER A 28 2.83 9.59 -18.09
CA SER A 28 4.07 8.99 -17.60
C SER A 28 4.75 9.96 -16.65
N PHE A 29 4.66 9.69 -15.35
CA PHE A 29 5.39 10.50 -14.37
C PHE A 29 6.90 10.42 -14.61
N TYR A 30 7.42 9.26 -15.02
CA TYR A 30 8.83 9.09 -15.38
C TYR A 30 9.28 10.08 -16.46
N GLU A 31 8.55 10.21 -17.56
CA GLU A 31 8.94 11.10 -18.66
C GLU A 31 8.78 12.59 -18.29
N SER A 32 7.69 12.95 -17.62
CA SER A 32 7.47 14.34 -17.17
C SER A 32 8.49 14.77 -16.10
N PHE A 33 8.90 13.87 -15.21
CA PHE A 33 9.95 14.14 -14.23
C PHE A 33 11.32 14.24 -14.90
N ARG A 34 11.64 13.29 -15.77
CA ARG A 34 12.89 13.24 -16.54
C ARG A 34 13.12 14.49 -17.39
N SER A 35 12.07 15.02 -18.00
CA SER A 35 12.12 16.24 -18.82
C SER A 35 12.08 17.55 -18.00
N GLY A 36 11.87 17.46 -16.68
CA GLY A 36 11.75 18.63 -15.79
C GLY A 36 10.39 19.34 -15.85
N GLU A 37 9.39 18.76 -16.52
CA GLU A 37 8.02 19.27 -16.54
C GLU A 37 7.35 19.16 -15.17
N LEU A 38 7.55 18.03 -14.48
CA LEU A 38 7.07 17.80 -13.12
C LEU A 38 8.27 17.61 -12.18
N PRO A 39 8.58 18.57 -11.29
CA PRO A 39 9.78 18.52 -10.46
C PRO A 39 9.67 17.60 -9.24
N ILE A 40 8.47 17.10 -8.92
CA ILE A 40 8.21 16.24 -7.76
C ILE A 40 6.95 15.39 -8.00
N GLY A 41 6.93 14.20 -7.42
CA GLY A 41 5.74 13.36 -7.39
C GLY A 41 5.91 12.17 -6.47
N ILE A 42 4.82 11.44 -6.28
CA ILE A 42 4.79 10.16 -5.57
C ILE A 42 4.72 9.07 -6.62
N SER A 43 5.71 8.19 -6.64
CA SER A 43 5.75 7.08 -7.59
C SER A 43 6.13 5.76 -6.95
N ASN A 44 6.16 4.72 -7.77
CA ASN A 44 6.43 3.35 -7.39
C ASN A 44 7.88 2.95 -7.70
N PHE A 45 8.23 1.72 -7.33
CA PHE A 45 9.55 1.18 -7.57
C PHE A 45 9.90 1.03 -9.06
N GLU A 46 8.92 0.78 -9.92
CA GLU A 46 9.16 0.70 -11.37
C GLU A 46 9.73 2.02 -11.90
N THR A 47 9.18 3.16 -11.46
CA THR A 47 9.72 4.48 -11.81
C THR A 47 11.11 4.67 -11.24
N TYR A 48 11.34 4.29 -9.99
CA TYR A 48 12.66 4.35 -9.36
C TYR A 48 13.70 3.59 -10.17
N LEU A 49 13.36 2.37 -10.61
CA LEU A 49 14.23 1.54 -11.44
C LEU A 49 14.50 2.18 -12.81
N LYS A 50 13.48 2.72 -13.48
CA LYS A 50 13.64 3.44 -14.75
C LYS A 50 14.52 4.69 -14.61
N LEU A 51 14.42 5.44 -13.51
CA LEU A 51 15.30 6.58 -13.25
C LEU A 51 16.75 6.11 -13.04
N LEU A 52 16.94 4.98 -12.36
CA LEU A 52 18.26 4.42 -12.08
C LEU A 52 18.95 3.85 -13.33
N THR A 53 18.21 3.18 -14.22
CA THR A 53 18.82 2.43 -15.34
C THR A 53 18.61 3.06 -16.72
N ALA A 54 17.60 3.92 -16.89
CA ALA A 54 17.19 4.43 -18.21
C ALA A 54 17.21 5.96 -18.34
N ALA A 55 17.64 6.70 -17.31
CA ALA A 55 17.73 8.17 -17.31
C ALA A 55 19.14 8.71 -16.97
N PRO A 56 20.20 8.31 -17.72
CA PRO A 56 21.58 8.70 -17.41
C PRO A 56 21.81 10.23 -17.47
N GLU A 57 21.02 10.97 -18.23
CA GLU A 57 21.14 12.42 -18.36
C GLU A 57 20.74 13.22 -17.12
N ILE A 58 20.02 12.60 -16.19
CA ILE A 58 19.68 13.20 -14.88
C ILE A 58 20.35 12.48 -13.72
N ASP A 59 21.35 11.64 -13.98
CA ASP A 59 22.09 10.97 -12.91
C ASP A 59 22.72 12.00 -11.95
N GLY A 60 22.55 11.78 -10.64
CA GLY A 60 22.93 12.72 -9.59
C GLY A 60 22.11 14.01 -9.52
N LEU A 61 21.09 14.21 -10.36
CA LEU A 61 20.20 15.38 -10.37
C LEU A 61 18.82 15.12 -9.74
N TRP A 62 18.58 13.89 -9.27
CA TRP A 62 17.35 13.51 -8.58
C TRP A 62 17.67 12.75 -7.29
N ASP A 63 16.70 12.73 -6.38
CA ASP A 63 16.78 12.03 -5.10
C ASP A 63 15.37 11.56 -4.70
N ILE A 64 15.27 10.74 -3.67
CA ILE A 64 14.01 10.34 -3.04
C ILE A 64 13.90 10.92 -1.64
N ALA A 65 12.67 11.01 -1.14
CA ALA A 65 12.39 11.46 0.21
C ALA A 65 11.21 10.68 0.81
N LEU A 66 11.02 10.81 2.12
CA LEU A 66 9.80 10.35 2.77
C LEU A 66 8.58 11.06 2.17
N TYR A 67 7.43 10.39 2.18
CA TYR A 67 6.16 10.96 1.74
C TYR A 67 5.86 12.25 2.50
N PRO A 68 5.26 13.28 1.86
CA PRO A 68 4.84 14.49 2.54
C PRO A 68 4.01 14.15 3.79
N ALA A 69 4.32 14.80 4.91
CA ALA A 69 3.63 14.54 6.17
C ALA A 69 2.37 15.38 6.31
N THR A 70 1.31 14.76 6.85
CA THR A 70 0.22 15.51 7.50
C THR A 70 0.67 15.90 8.90
N VAL A 71 0.77 17.20 9.16
CA VAL A 71 1.17 17.72 10.48
C VAL A 71 -0.07 17.91 11.35
N LEU A 72 -0.11 17.23 12.49
CA LEU A 72 -1.20 17.35 13.47
C LEU A 72 -1.02 18.61 14.35
N PRO A 73 -2.08 19.07 15.05
CA PRO A 73 -1.99 20.22 15.96
C PRO A 73 -0.98 20.04 17.10
N ASP A 74 -0.67 18.80 17.47
CA ASP A 74 0.33 18.45 18.49
C ASP A 74 1.77 18.35 17.94
N GLY A 75 1.98 18.67 16.65
CA GLY A 75 3.27 18.65 15.98
C GLY A 75 3.69 17.28 15.42
N ARG A 76 2.91 16.21 15.65
CA ARG A 76 3.21 14.90 15.03
C ARG A 76 3.08 14.98 13.52
N GLN A 77 4.01 14.33 12.83
CA GLN A 77 4.08 14.26 11.37
C GLN A 77 3.70 12.87 10.90
N LEU A 78 2.54 12.72 10.27
CA LEU A 78 2.03 11.43 9.81
C LEU A 78 2.31 11.23 8.32
N ARG A 79 2.97 10.12 7.97
CA ARG A 79 3.38 9.79 6.59
C ARG A 79 2.79 8.47 6.09
N TYR A 80 1.60 8.13 6.58
CA TYR A 80 0.96 6.85 6.32
C TYR A 80 0.83 6.58 4.83
N ALA A 81 1.19 5.36 4.43
CA ALA A 81 1.04 4.85 3.08
C ALA A 81 0.42 3.45 3.13
N THR A 82 -0.43 3.14 2.15
CA THR A 82 -0.90 1.77 1.95
C THR A 82 0.17 0.97 1.23
N GLY A 83 0.28 -0.33 1.51
CA GLY A 83 1.19 -1.21 0.80
C GLY A 83 0.61 -1.79 -0.47
N SER A 84 1.49 -2.45 -1.22
CA SER A 84 1.10 -3.33 -2.30
C SER A 84 0.88 -4.72 -1.71
N ALA A 85 -0.38 -5.14 -1.63
CA ALA A 85 -0.74 -6.40 -0.99
C ALA A 85 -0.29 -7.60 -1.85
N GLN A 86 0.90 -8.14 -1.55
CA GLN A 86 1.32 -9.46 -2.00
C GLN A 86 1.45 -10.38 -0.78
N ALA A 87 0.93 -11.60 -0.91
CA ALA A 87 0.97 -12.60 0.15
C ALA A 87 1.30 -13.97 -0.43
N ALA A 88 2.05 -14.77 0.33
CA ALA A 88 2.15 -16.19 0.11
C ALA A 88 1.00 -16.88 0.88
N MET A 89 0.33 -17.84 0.24
CA MET A 89 -0.78 -18.57 0.87
C MET A 89 -0.66 -20.07 0.64
N MET A 90 -1.07 -20.84 1.64
CA MET A 90 -1.29 -22.28 1.52
C MET A 90 -2.79 -22.56 1.57
N PHE A 91 -3.28 -23.35 0.63
CA PHE A 91 -4.68 -23.78 0.64
C PHE A 91 -4.90 -24.78 1.77
N ALA A 92 -5.97 -24.57 2.55
CA ALA A 92 -6.28 -25.39 3.71
C ALA A 92 -6.57 -26.87 3.36
N ASN A 93 -6.97 -27.16 2.12
CA ASN A 93 -7.28 -28.49 1.62
C ASN A 93 -6.14 -29.15 0.83
N THR A 94 -4.91 -28.61 0.91
CA THR A 94 -3.74 -29.22 0.27
C THR A 94 -3.38 -30.56 0.91
N ASP A 95 -2.97 -31.53 0.09
CA ASP A 95 -2.38 -32.80 0.53
C ASP A 95 -0.88 -32.68 0.86
N LYS A 96 -0.27 -31.53 0.61
CA LYS A 96 1.17 -31.24 0.78
C LYS A 96 1.44 -30.13 1.80
N ALA A 97 0.77 -30.19 2.95
CA ALA A 97 0.85 -29.12 3.95
C ALA A 97 2.28 -28.95 4.49
N THR A 98 2.96 -30.05 4.82
CA THR A 98 4.32 -30.03 5.37
C THR A 98 5.35 -29.51 4.38
N GLU A 99 5.27 -29.95 3.13
CA GLU A 99 6.15 -29.54 2.04
C GLU A 99 5.89 -28.08 1.65
N GLY A 100 4.63 -27.69 1.55
CA GLY A 100 4.24 -26.29 1.30
C GLY A 100 4.77 -25.36 2.37
N TRP A 101 4.67 -25.74 3.64
CA TRP A 101 5.22 -24.94 4.75
C TRP A 101 6.74 -24.88 4.71
N THR A 102 7.40 -25.99 4.41
CA THR A 102 8.86 -26.05 4.28
C THR A 102 9.36 -25.16 3.14
N PHE A 103 8.67 -25.19 2.00
CA PHE A 103 8.95 -24.33 0.85
C PHE A 103 8.78 -22.85 1.21
N LEU A 104 7.68 -22.47 1.88
CA LEU A 104 7.47 -21.09 2.30
C LEU A 104 8.55 -20.60 3.27
N LYS A 105 8.97 -21.42 4.24
CA LYS A 105 10.08 -21.06 5.13
C LYS A 105 11.39 -20.82 4.36
N TRP A 106 11.70 -21.69 3.41
CA TRP A 106 12.87 -21.53 2.54
C TRP A 106 12.78 -20.24 1.71
N TRP A 107 11.70 -20.07 0.96
CA TRP A 107 11.49 -18.90 0.09
C TRP A 107 11.45 -17.57 0.85
N MET A 108 10.89 -17.55 2.07
CA MET A 108 10.79 -16.35 2.90
C MET A 108 12.07 -16.06 3.70
N SER A 109 13.06 -16.97 3.69
CA SER A 109 14.32 -16.77 4.40
C SER A 109 15.14 -15.63 3.79
N THR A 110 15.84 -14.89 4.64
CA THR A 110 16.71 -13.79 4.20
C THR A 110 17.77 -14.27 3.23
N GLU A 111 18.45 -15.38 3.53
CA GLU A 111 19.49 -15.96 2.69
C GLU A 111 18.99 -16.28 1.27
N THR A 112 17.85 -16.94 1.16
CA THR A 112 17.29 -17.34 -0.15
C THR A 112 16.91 -16.11 -0.97
N GLN A 113 16.26 -15.12 -0.36
CA GLN A 113 15.84 -13.91 -1.06
C GLN A 113 17.03 -13.05 -1.50
N VAL A 114 18.09 -12.97 -0.68
CA VAL A 114 19.33 -12.28 -1.04
C VAL A 114 20.02 -12.98 -2.21
N MET A 115 20.19 -14.31 -2.15
CA MET A 115 20.79 -15.05 -3.26
C MET A 115 20.00 -14.91 -4.55
N PHE A 116 18.68 -15.08 -4.50
CA PHE A 116 17.81 -14.94 -5.66
C PHE A 116 17.95 -13.56 -6.33
N GLN A 117 17.94 -12.50 -5.54
CA GLN A 117 18.14 -11.13 -6.04
C GLN A 117 19.52 -10.95 -6.69
N GLN A 118 20.57 -11.48 -6.06
CA GLN A 118 21.93 -11.41 -6.60
C GLN A 118 22.03 -12.16 -7.93
N GLU A 119 21.47 -13.36 -8.01
CA GLU A 119 21.45 -14.17 -9.24
C GLU A 119 20.70 -13.46 -10.37
N LEU A 120 19.55 -12.85 -10.10
CA LEU A 120 18.83 -12.07 -11.11
C LEU A 120 19.71 -10.96 -11.69
N ILE A 121 20.39 -10.21 -10.83
CA ILE A 121 21.19 -9.06 -11.24
C ILE A 121 22.47 -9.50 -11.95
N MET A 122 23.12 -10.56 -11.48
CA MET A 122 24.32 -11.12 -12.12
C MET A 122 24.03 -11.65 -13.53
N ASN A 123 22.87 -12.28 -13.73
CA ASN A 123 22.51 -12.88 -15.01
C ASN A 123 21.88 -11.91 -16.00
N TYR A 124 21.12 -10.92 -15.51
CA TYR A 124 20.26 -10.10 -16.36
C TYR A 124 20.45 -8.59 -16.23
N GLY A 125 21.32 -8.13 -15.31
CA GLY A 125 21.57 -6.72 -15.09
C GLY A 125 20.65 -6.08 -14.05
N LEU A 126 20.90 -4.80 -13.78
CA LEU A 126 20.21 -4.05 -12.72
C LEU A 126 18.73 -3.82 -13.05
N GLU A 127 18.33 -3.89 -14.33
CA GLU A 127 16.93 -3.80 -14.79
C GLU A 127 16.06 -4.94 -14.26
N TYR A 128 16.67 -6.03 -13.77
CA TYR A 128 15.99 -7.15 -13.14
C TYR A 128 16.03 -7.08 -11.61
N LEU A 129 16.34 -5.90 -11.05
CA LEU A 129 16.30 -5.65 -9.62
C LEU A 129 14.92 -6.01 -9.07
N TRP A 130 14.93 -6.98 -8.15
CA TRP A 130 13.74 -7.48 -7.48
C TRP A 130 13.67 -6.97 -6.04
N ASN A 131 12.46 -6.64 -5.58
CA ASN A 131 12.23 -6.15 -4.22
C ASN A 131 11.70 -7.25 -3.30
N PRO A 132 12.51 -7.74 -2.35
CA PRO A 132 11.98 -8.58 -1.30
C PRO A 132 11.05 -7.79 -0.36
N ALA A 133 9.95 -8.42 0.05
CA ALA A 133 9.12 -7.93 1.16
C ALA A 133 9.77 -8.21 2.54
N ASN A 134 10.77 -9.11 2.60
CA ASN A 134 11.57 -9.33 3.80
C ASN A 134 12.52 -8.14 3.98
N LEU A 135 12.28 -7.35 5.04
CA LEU A 135 13.06 -6.15 5.35
C LEU A 135 14.55 -6.44 5.55
N GLU A 136 14.91 -7.62 6.08
CA GLU A 136 16.31 -7.99 6.27
C GLU A 136 16.98 -8.33 4.94
N ALA A 137 16.27 -8.98 4.02
CA ALA A 137 16.79 -9.20 2.66
C ALA A 137 16.90 -7.88 1.88
N PHE A 138 15.92 -6.98 2.03
CA PHE A 138 15.91 -5.68 1.36
C PHE A 138 17.14 -4.83 1.69
N ARG A 139 17.72 -4.98 2.89
CA ARG A 139 18.97 -4.29 3.29
C ARG A 139 20.16 -4.59 2.38
N PHE A 140 20.12 -5.72 1.66
CA PHE A 140 21.17 -6.16 0.73
C PHE A 140 20.87 -5.80 -0.74
N THR A 141 19.86 -4.97 -1.00
CA THR A 141 19.61 -4.42 -2.33
C THR A 141 20.79 -3.54 -2.79
N PRO A 142 21.25 -3.67 -4.06
CA PRO A 142 22.40 -2.93 -4.58
C PRO A 142 22.06 -1.49 -5.00
N ILE A 143 21.03 -0.91 -4.40
CA ILE A 143 20.69 0.50 -4.58
C ILE A 143 21.54 1.37 -3.64
N PRO A 144 21.68 2.69 -3.92
CA PRO A 144 22.38 3.61 -3.03
C PRO A 144 21.87 3.51 -1.59
N SER A 145 22.79 3.50 -0.61
CA SER A 145 22.45 3.35 0.80
C SER A 145 21.51 4.45 1.29
N ALA A 146 21.72 5.70 0.85
CA ALA A 146 20.86 6.83 1.17
C ALA A 146 19.39 6.59 0.76
N HIS A 147 19.17 6.06 -0.44
CA HIS A 147 17.83 5.72 -0.91
C HIS A 147 17.24 4.55 -0.12
N ARG A 148 18.04 3.50 0.13
CA ARG A 148 17.60 2.33 0.89
C ARG A 148 17.15 2.70 2.30
N ASP A 149 17.87 3.58 2.97
CA ASP A 149 17.54 4.05 4.31
C ASP A 149 16.23 4.85 4.34
N ILE A 150 15.97 5.66 3.31
CA ILE A 150 14.69 6.38 3.15
C ILE A 150 13.54 5.41 2.93
N ILE A 151 13.71 4.40 2.07
CA ILE A 151 12.67 3.40 1.81
C ILE A 151 12.34 2.61 3.09
N LEU A 152 13.36 2.18 3.83
CA LEU A 152 13.18 1.47 5.10
C LEU A 152 12.52 2.34 6.18
N GLN A 153 12.82 3.64 6.22
CA GLN A 153 12.13 4.60 7.09
C GLN A 153 10.66 4.79 6.67
N GLN A 154 10.38 4.93 5.38
CA GLN A 154 9.02 5.06 4.86
C GLN A 154 8.20 3.79 5.14
N TRP A 155 8.82 2.61 5.14
CA TRP A 155 8.15 1.33 5.44
C TRP A 155 7.55 1.29 6.85
N GLN A 156 8.10 2.02 7.82
CA GLN A 156 7.52 2.11 9.17
C GLN A 156 6.16 2.81 9.19
N TRP A 157 5.83 3.56 8.14
CA TRP A 157 4.55 4.24 7.95
C TRP A 157 3.53 3.40 7.16
N LEU A 158 3.87 2.15 6.84
CA LEU A 158 2.97 1.25 6.14
C LEU A 158 1.75 0.93 7.02
N GLN A 159 0.56 1.21 6.50
CA GLN A 159 -0.69 0.85 7.14
C GLN A 159 -1.67 0.29 6.12
N GLU A 160 -1.97 -1.00 6.27
CA GLU A 160 -2.98 -1.66 5.43
C GLU A 160 -4.40 -1.38 5.96
N PRO A 161 -5.37 -1.14 5.06
CA PRO A 161 -6.77 -1.17 5.45
C PRO A 161 -7.14 -2.57 5.93
N VAL A 162 -7.90 -2.62 7.02
CA VAL A 162 -8.39 -3.86 7.59
C VAL A 162 -9.22 -4.63 6.56
N LYS A 163 -8.86 -5.89 6.32
CA LYS A 163 -9.58 -6.78 5.40
C LYS A 163 -10.68 -7.55 6.13
N LEU A 164 -11.89 -6.97 6.11
CA LEU A 164 -13.14 -7.64 6.54
C LEU A 164 -13.92 -8.16 5.33
N PRO A 165 -14.83 -9.12 5.49
CA PRO A 165 -15.82 -9.41 4.47
C PRO A 165 -16.57 -8.14 4.04
N GLY A 166 -16.50 -7.81 2.75
CA GLY A 166 -17.09 -6.58 2.19
C GLY A 166 -16.20 -5.33 2.27
N SER A 167 -14.99 -5.40 2.85
CA SER A 167 -14.04 -4.26 2.94
C SER A 167 -13.64 -3.68 1.58
N TYR A 168 -13.65 -4.50 0.52
CA TYR A 168 -13.40 -4.02 -0.86
C TYR A 168 -14.37 -2.89 -1.27
N MET A 169 -15.57 -2.82 -0.67
CA MET A 169 -16.54 -1.77 -0.96
C MET A 169 -16.10 -0.42 -0.40
N GLN A 170 -15.34 -0.40 0.70
CA GLN A 170 -14.76 0.83 1.23
C GLN A 170 -13.78 1.45 0.23
N GLU A 171 -12.86 0.65 -0.30
CA GLU A 171 -11.88 1.11 -1.29
C GLU A 171 -12.58 1.61 -2.55
N ARG A 172 -13.55 0.84 -3.06
CA ARG A 172 -14.34 1.21 -4.24
C ARG A 172 -15.12 2.50 -4.05
N GLU A 173 -15.88 2.61 -2.95
CA GLU A 173 -16.70 3.80 -2.73
C GLU A 173 -15.85 5.03 -2.43
N LEU A 174 -14.65 4.89 -1.85
CA LEU A 174 -13.72 6.01 -1.74
C LEU A 174 -13.34 6.56 -3.12
N SER A 175 -13.00 5.69 -4.07
CA SER A 175 -12.75 6.09 -5.47
C SER A 175 -13.99 6.70 -6.12
N ASN A 176 -15.17 6.14 -5.89
CA ASN A 176 -16.43 6.69 -6.42
C ASN A 176 -16.73 8.08 -5.84
N VAL A 177 -16.47 8.30 -4.54
CA VAL A 177 -16.61 9.61 -3.90
C VAL A 177 -15.68 10.62 -4.55
N TRP A 178 -14.40 10.27 -4.73
CA TRP A 178 -13.44 11.16 -5.39
C TRP A 178 -13.90 11.52 -6.81
N ASN A 179 -14.29 10.52 -7.62
CA ASN A 179 -14.80 10.75 -8.98
C ASN A 179 -16.01 11.70 -9.00
N ARG A 180 -16.99 11.48 -8.12
CA ARG A 180 -18.20 12.33 -8.03
C ARG A 180 -17.84 13.78 -7.67
N ILE A 181 -16.88 13.99 -6.76
CA ILE A 181 -16.48 15.34 -6.36
C ILE A 181 -15.71 16.03 -7.49
N VAL A 182 -14.73 15.33 -8.07
CA VAL A 182 -13.78 15.92 -9.03
C VAL A 182 -14.38 16.08 -10.42
N PHE A 183 -15.11 15.09 -10.92
CA PHE A 183 -15.68 15.13 -12.27
C PHE A 183 -17.12 15.65 -12.30
N ASP A 184 -17.95 15.27 -11.34
CA ASP A 184 -19.38 15.62 -11.35
C ASP A 184 -19.71 16.87 -10.51
N GLY A 185 -18.71 17.47 -9.83
CA GLY A 185 -18.90 18.64 -8.96
C GLY A 185 -19.81 18.36 -7.75
N ALA A 186 -19.93 17.09 -7.34
CA ALA A 186 -20.81 16.70 -6.25
C ALA A 186 -20.38 17.32 -4.91
N ASN A 187 -21.34 17.67 -4.07
CA ASN A 187 -21.06 18.11 -2.70
C ASN A 187 -20.32 17.00 -1.92
N PRO A 188 -19.12 17.26 -1.35
CA PRO A 188 -18.34 16.23 -0.67
C PRO A 188 -19.08 15.51 0.45
N ARG A 189 -19.87 16.24 1.26
CA ARG A 189 -20.60 15.65 2.38
C ARG A 189 -21.68 14.69 1.88
N ALA A 190 -22.48 15.11 0.90
CA ALA A 190 -23.51 14.26 0.30
C ALA A 190 -22.91 13.02 -0.39
N ALA A 191 -21.78 13.17 -1.11
CA ALA A 191 -21.10 12.06 -1.74
C ALA A 191 -20.61 11.02 -0.71
N ILE A 192 -20.02 11.48 0.40
CA ILE A 192 -19.52 10.65 1.49
C ILE A 192 -20.66 9.94 2.24
N ASP A 193 -21.75 10.65 2.57
CA ASP A 193 -22.89 10.07 3.30
C ASP A 193 -23.55 8.93 2.50
N ASN A 194 -23.69 9.12 1.19
CA ASN A 194 -24.17 8.06 0.29
C ASN A 194 -23.23 6.85 0.28
N ALA A 195 -21.91 7.08 0.17
CA ALA A 195 -20.91 6.02 0.19
C ALA A 195 -20.94 5.23 1.51
N VAL A 196 -21.04 5.89 2.67
CA VAL A 196 -21.14 5.24 3.98
C VAL A 196 -22.34 4.27 4.01
N THR A 197 -23.48 4.68 3.47
CA THR A 197 -24.67 3.84 3.40
C THR A 197 -24.45 2.59 2.54
N VAL A 198 -23.83 2.75 1.37
CA VAL A 198 -23.52 1.65 0.44
C VAL A 198 -22.51 0.67 1.08
N ILE A 199 -21.45 1.19 1.68
CA ILE A 199 -20.42 0.39 2.34
C ILE A 199 -21.02 -0.44 3.48
N ASN A 200 -21.79 0.19 4.37
CA ASN A 200 -22.39 -0.50 5.50
C ASN A 200 -23.33 -1.61 5.05
N ARG A 201 -24.14 -1.36 4.02
CA ARG A 201 -25.03 -2.38 3.44
C ARG A 201 -24.25 -3.57 2.89
N GLU A 202 -23.15 -3.34 2.18
CA GLU A 202 -22.34 -4.42 1.63
C GLU A 202 -21.60 -5.22 2.71
N ILE A 203 -21.06 -4.55 3.72
CA ILE A 203 -20.41 -5.23 4.86
C ILE A 203 -21.42 -6.14 5.54
N VAL A 204 -22.63 -5.65 5.86
CA VAL A 204 -23.68 -6.48 6.48
C VAL A 204 -24.06 -7.66 5.57
N ARG A 205 -24.22 -7.42 4.26
CA ARG A 205 -24.53 -8.47 3.29
C ARG A 205 -23.48 -9.57 3.28
N LYS A 206 -22.19 -9.21 3.19
CA LYS A 206 -21.08 -10.17 3.17
C LYS A 206 -20.88 -10.86 4.51
N MET A 207 -20.99 -10.15 5.61
CA MET A 207 -20.94 -10.75 6.95
C MET A 207 -22.07 -11.75 7.16
N THR A 208 -23.26 -11.51 6.59
CA THR A 208 -24.37 -12.48 6.60
C THR A 208 -24.09 -13.68 5.69
N GLU A 209 -23.60 -13.44 4.46
CA GLU A 209 -23.23 -14.48 3.48
C GLU A 209 -22.22 -15.47 4.05
N PHE A 210 -21.23 -14.98 4.81
CA PHE A 210 -20.20 -15.81 5.46
C PHE A 210 -20.57 -16.26 6.89
N GLY A 211 -21.81 -16.05 7.33
CA GLY A 211 -22.33 -16.58 8.59
C GLY A 211 -21.81 -15.88 9.86
N TYR A 212 -21.27 -14.67 9.76
CA TYR A 212 -20.92 -13.83 10.92
C TYR A 212 -22.14 -13.11 11.51
N ILE A 213 -23.16 -12.86 10.68
CA ILE A 213 -24.44 -12.27 11.07
C ILE A 213 -25.57 -13.22 10.70
N ARG A 214 -26.55 -13.39 11.60
CA ARG A 214 -27.79 -14.12 11.35
C ARG A 214 -28.95 -13.35 11.96
N ASN A 215 -30.01 -13.12 11.18
CA ASN A 215 -31.20 -12.35 11.61
C ASN A 215 -30.88 -10.95 12.19
N GLY A 216 -29.84 -10.29 11.67
CA GLY A 216 -29.39 -8.98 12.16
C GLY A 216 -28.51 -9.03 13.40
N GLU A 217 -28.29 -10.21 14.00
CA GLU A 217 -27.45 -10.38 15.18
C GLU A 217 -26.07 -10.96 14.82
N ARG A 218 -25.03 -10.47 15.49
CA ARG A 218 -23.67 -10.99 15.34
C ARG A 218 -23.57 -12.35 16.06
N VAL A 219 -23.37 -13.42 15.30
CA VAL A 219 -23.24 -14.79 15.82
C VAL A 219 -21.80 -15.28 15.88
N ARG A 220 -20.88 -14.64 15.16
CA ARG A 220 -19.44 -14.93 15.19
C ARG A 220 -18.65 -13.64 15.16
N THR A 221 -17.58 -13.57 15.95
CA THR A 221 -16.62 -12.45 15.91
C THR A 221 -15.58 -12.72 14.84
N PHE A 222 -15.36 -11.73 13.97
CA PHE A 222 -14.20 -11.71 13.07
C PHE A 222 -13.03 -11.08 13.81
N THR A 223 -11.97 -11.85 14.06
CA THR A 223 -10.76 -11.33 14.72
C THR A 223 -9.78 -10.87 13.66
N ILE A 224 -9.36 -9.61 13.76
CA ILE A 224 -8.29 -9.05 12.93
C ILE A 224 -6.99 -9.22 13.73
N PRO A 225 -6.02 -10.00 13.23
CA PRO A 225 -4.75 -10.15 13.93
C PRO A 225 -4.02 -8.81 14.05
N THR A 226 -3.53 -8.50 15.24
CA THR A 226 -2.61 -7.38 15.48
C THR A 226 -1.17 -7.85 15.40
N ILE A 227 -0.22 -6.93 15.26
CA ILE A 227 1.21 -7.28 15.31
C ILE A 227 1.59 -7.95 16.63
N ASP A 228 0.97 -7.53 17.74
CA ASP A 228 1.21 -8.11 19.06
C ASP A 228 0.69 -9.55 19.15
N LEU A 229 -0.50 -9.82 18.59
CA LEU A 229 -1.04 -11.17 18.53
C LEU A 229 -0.17 -12.10 17.67
N VAL A 230 0.36 -11.59 16.55
CA VAL A 230 1.26 -12.36 15.69
C VAL A 230 2.57 -12.67 16.41
N LYS A 231 3.15 -11.71 17.15
CA LYS A 231 4.35 -11.93 17.97
C LYS A 231 4.09 -12.98 19.06
N GLU A 232 2.96 -12.90 19.74
CA GLU A 232 2.55 -13.90 20.74
C GLU A 232 2.45 -15.31 20.12
N TRP A 233 1.88 -15.45 18.91
CA TRP A 233 1.86 -16.73 18.21
C TRP A 233 3.26 -17.24 17.88
N MET A 234 4.19 -16.36 17.51
CA MET A 234 5.57 -16.73 17.22
C MET A 234 6.32 -17.19 18.47
N ASP A 235 6.14 -16.51 19.60
CA ASP A 235 6.80 -16.85 20.86
C ASP A 235 6.28 -18.20 21.42
N ASN A 236 4.99 -18.47 21.24
CA ASN A 236 4.34 -19.71 21.66
C ASN A 236 4.48 -20.88 20.66
N ALA A 237 5.05 -20.64 19.47
CA ALA A 237 5.28 -21.68 18.46
C ALA A 237 6.57 -22.48 18.67
N GLN A 238 7.30 -22.22 19.78
CA GLN A 238 8.38 -23.06 20.29
C GLN A 238 7.86 -24.32 20.97
#